data_AF-A0A3D4AZI4-F1
#
_entry.id   AF-A0A3D4AZI4-F1
#
_cell.length_a   1.000
_cell.length_b   1.000
_cell.length_c   1.000
_cell.angle_alpha   90.00
_cell.angle_beta   90.00
_cell.angle_gamma   90.00
#
_symmetry.space_group_name_H-M   'P 1'
#
loop_
_entity.id
_entity.type
_entity.pdbx_description
1 polymer ?
#
loop_
_entity_poly.entity_id
_entity_poly.type
_entity_poly.pdbx_seq_one_letter_code
_entity_poly.pdbx_strand_id
1 'polypeptide(L)'
;WIRIFPDKVLTEKPAETRMGKGKGNPEHWVAVVKPGRVLFEVRGVSAELAKEAMRLAQHKLSIKTRFIARDDLTKSGDEEEK
;
A
#
# COMPACT_ATOMS: atom_id res chain seq x y z
N TRP A 1 -1.15 -8.59 -9.68
CA TRP A 1 -2.31 -8.60 -8.77
C TRP A 1 -2.20 -7.49 -7.75
N ILE A 2 -3.35 -6.91 -7.38
CA ILE A 2 -3.47 -5.91 -6.30
C ILE A 2 -3.81 -6.66 -5.01
N ARG A 3 -3.06 -6.43 -3.94
CA ARG A 3 -3.20 -7.15 -2.66
C ARG A 3 -3.90 -6.33 -1.56
N ILE A 4 -4.13 -5.05 -1.82
CA ILE A 4 -4.86 -4.15 -0.92
C ILE A 4 -6.21 -3.79 -1.54
N PHE A 5 -7.22 -3.60 -0.70
CA PHE A 5 -8.55 -3.16 -1.13
C PHE A 5 -8.96 -1.93 -0.32
N PRO A 6 -9.58 -0.91 -0.92
CA PRO A 6 -10.03 0.28 -0.21
C PRO A 6 -11.41 0.06 0.40
N ASP A 7 -11.47 -0.58 1.57
CA ASP A 7 -12.71 -0.88 2.30
C ASP A 7 -13.11 0.20 3.31
N LYS A 8 -12.18 1.05 3.74
CA LYS A 8 -12.44 2.03 4.80
C LYS A 8 -12.95 3.34 4.22
N VAL A 9 -14.11 3.77 4.71
CA VAL A 9 -14.71 5.07 4.35
C VAL A 9 -14.07 6.20 5.15
N LEU A 10 -13.67 7.27 4.46
CA LEU A 10 -13.27 8.55 5.03
C LEU A 10 -14.36 9.59 4.74
N THR A 11 -14.85 10.24 5.79
CA THR A 11 -15.88 11.28 5.69
C THR A 11 -15.26 12.66 5.81
N GLU A 12 -15.74 13.62 5.04
CA GLU A 12 -15.29 15.01 5.09
C GLU A 12 -16.48 15.97 5.21
N LYS A 13 -16.26 17.14 5.79
CA LYS A 13 -17.24 18.23 5.81
C LYS A 13 -16.78 19.32 4.84
N PRO A 14 -17.71 19.97 4.12
CA PRO A 14 -17.35 21.09 3.27
C PRO A 14 -16.65 22.20 4.06
N ALA A 15 -15.60 22.77 3.46
CA ALA A 15 -14.76 23.81 4.06
C ALA A 15 -15.55 25.06 4.48
N GLU A 16 -16.71 25.32 3.89
CA GLU A 16 -17.53 26.51 4.14
C GLU A 16 -18.45 26.37 5.38
N THR A 17 -18.39 25.25 6.10
CA THR A 17 -19.27 24.99 7.25
C THR A 17 -18.57 25.19 8.60
N ARG A 18 -19.30 25.74 9.59
CA ARG A 18 -18.81 25.82 10.98
C ARG A 18 -18.79 24.44 11.64
N MET A 19 -17.92 24.29 12.64
CA MET A 19 -17.84 23.08 13.47
C MET A 19 -19.20 22.75 14.14
N GLY A 20 -19.49 21.46 14.32
CA GLY A 20 -20.78 20.95 14.85
C GLY A 20 -21.64 20.22 13.81
N LYS A 21 -22.91 19.97 14.13
CA LYS A 21 -23.93 19.33 13.23
C LYS A 21 -23.68 17.87 12.79
N GLY A 22 -22.90 17.09 13.54
CA GLY A 22 -22.73 15.65 13.31
C GLY A 22 -21.55 15.28 12.39
N LYS A 23 -21.58 14.10 11.75
CA LYS A 23 -20.54 13.59 10.85
C LYS A 23 -20.83 14.00 9.39
N GLY A 24 -19.79 14.20 8.59
CA GLY A 24 -19.91 14.52 7.16
C GLY A 24 -20.25 13.30 6.30
N ASN A 25 -20.41 13.51 5.00
CA ASN A 25 -20.68 12.45 4.04
C ASN A 25 -19.40 11.64 3.71
N PRO A 26 -19.52 10.37 3.30
CA PRO A 26 -18.44 9.60 2.70
C PRO A 26 -17.89 10.28 1.43
N GLU A 27 -16.59 10.61 1.40
CA GLU A 27 -15.94 11.22 0.22
C GLU A 27 -14.86 10.32 -0.39
N HIS A 28 -14.09 9.61 0.45
CA HIS A 28 -12.99 8.76 0.00
C HIS A 28 -13.07 7.35 0.53
N TRP A 29 -12.54 6.41 -0.25
CA TRP A 29 -12.28 5.03 0.16
C TRP A 29 -10.78 4.83 0.26
N VAL A 30 -10.32 4.45 1.44
CA VAL A 30 -8.89 4.33 1.75
C VAL A 30 -8.57 2.90 2.18
N ALA A 31 -7.36 2.46 1.82
CA ALA A 31 -6.81 1.20 2.30
C ALA A 31 -5.84 1.47 3.46
N VAL A 32 -5.99 0.76 4.57
CA VAL A 32 -5.07 0.87 5.71
C VAL A 32 -3.85 -0.02 5.47
N VAL A 33 -2.69 0.60 5.26
CA VAL A 33 -1.42 -0.11 5.02
C VAL A 33 -0.54 -0.04 6.26
N LYS A 34 -0.10 -1.19 6.77
CA LYS A 34 0.90 -1.32 7.85
C LYS A 34 2.28 -1.71 7.27
N PRO A 35 3.39 -1.39 7.94
CA PRO A 35 4.72 -1.88 7.55
C PRO A 35 4.75 -3.40 7.39
N GLY A 36 5.51 -3.89 6.41
CA GLY A 36 5.59 -5.32 6.08
C GLY A 36 4.44 -5.88 5.23
N ARG A 37 3.41 -5.06 4.91
CA ARG A 37 2.32 -5.50 4.01
C ARG A 37 2.76 -5.47 2.54
N VAL A 38 2.52 -6.57 1.82
CA VAL A 38 2.65 -6.64 0.36
C VAL A 38 1.48 -5.92 -0.33
N LEU A 39 1.79 -4.97 -1.21
CA LEU A 39 0.79 -4.13 -1.91
C LEU A 39 0.42 -4.68 -3.30
N PHE A 40 1.42 -5.08 -4.06
CA PHE A 40 1.28 -5.57 -5.43
C PHE A 40 2.15 -6.81 -5.62
N GLU A 41 1.62 -7.76 -6.38
CA GLU A 41 2.30 -8.98 -6.78
C GLU A 41 2.39 -9.03 -8.30
N VAL A 42 3.56 -9.42 -8.83
CA VAL A 42 3.79 -9.56 -10.27
C VAL A 42 4.42 -10.92 -10.52
N ARG A 43 3.94 -11.63 -11.55
CA ARG A 43 4.46 -12.94 -11.98
C ARG A 43 4.44 -12.99 -13.51
N GLY A 44 5.34 -13.78 -14.09
CA GLY A 44 5.36 -14.05 -15.53
C GLY A 44 6.19 -13.05 -16.36
N VAL A 45 7.04 -12.27 -15.71
CA VAL A 45 7.98 -11.33 -16.35
C VAL A 45 9.39 -11.55 -15.82
N SER A 46 10.41 -11.05 -16.53
CA SER A 46 11.80 -11.08 -16.05
C SER A 46 11.97 -10.23 -14.79
N ALA A 47 12.97 -10.59 -13.96
CA ALA A 47 13.25 -9.90 -12.71
C ALA A 47 13.64 -8.42 -12.93
N GLU A 48 14.37 -8.12 -14.00
CA GLU A 48 14.78 -6.77 -14.37
C GLU A 48 13.58 -5.89 -14.69
N LEU A 49 12.65 -6.41 -15.51
CA LEU A 49 11.44 -5.68 -15.88
C LEU A 49 10.53 -5.48 -14.66
N ALA A 50 10.39 -6.49 -13.81
CA ALA A 50 9.62 -6.37 -12.57
C ALA A 50 10.22 -5.31 -11.63
N LYS A 51 11.54 -5.28 -11.47
CA LYS A 51 12.24 -4.32 -10.61
C LYS A 51 12.04 -2.89 -11.11
N GLU A 52 12.19 -2.66 -12.41
CA GLU A 52 12.02 -1.33 -12.99
C GLU A 52 10.56 -0.85 -12.92
N ALA A 53 9.59 -1.72 -13.24
CA ALA A 53 8.18 -1.41 -13.12
C ALA A 53 7.79 -1.05 -11.66
N MET A 54 8.30 -1.81 -10.69
CA MET A 54 8.02 -1.57 -9.27
C MET A 54 8.73 -0.32 -8.74
N ARG A 55 9.92 0.01 -9.25
CA ARG A 55 10.62 1.27 -8.97
C ARG A 55 9.79 2.47 -9.42
N LEU A 56 9.26 2.42 -10.65
CA LEU A 56 8.38 3.48 -11.16
C LEU A 56 7.07 3.59 -10.36
N ALA A 57 6.48 2.45 -9.97
CA ALA A 57 5.28 2.42 -9.14
C ALA A 57 5.53 3.02 -7.75
N GLN A 58 6.67 2.74 -7.13
CA GLN A 58 7.05 3.28 -5.82
C GLN A 58 7.00 4.81 -5.78
N HIS A 59 7.43 5.49 -6.85
CA HIS A 59 7.41 6.96 -6.90
C HIS A 59 6.00 7.57 -6.92
N LYS A 60 4.97 6.76 -7.22
CA LYS A 60 3.56 7.20 -7.21
C LYS A 60 2.88 6.98 -5.86
N LEU A 61 3.53 6.24 -4.95
CA LEU A 61 2.98 5.91 -3.64
C LEU A 61 3.47 6.93 -2.60
N SER A 62 2.56 7.37 -1.72
CA SER A 62 2.87 8.30 -0.64
C SER A 62 3.61 7.66 0.54
N ILE A 63 3.99 6.38 0.43
CA ILE A 63 4.64 5.60 1.49
C ILE A 63 5.95 4.99 0.98
N LYS A 64 6.92 4.81 1.90
CA LYS A 64 8.16 4.12 1.58
C LYS A 64 7.87 2.64 1.31
N THR A 65 8.28 2.15 0.15
CA THR A 65 8.14 0.74 -0.22
C THR A 65 9.50 0.12 -0.51
N ARG A 66 9.57 -1.21 -0.43
CA ARG A 66 10.73 -2.02 -0.81
C ARG A 66 10.28 -3.07 -1.81
N PHE A 67 11.10 -3.32 -2.83
CA PHE A 67 10.93 -4.48 -3.71
C PHE A 67 11.40 -5.74 -3.00
N ILE A 68 10.59 -6.80 -3.05
CA ILE A 68 10.90 -8.10 -2.46
C ILE A 68 10.72 -9.18 -3.53
N ALA A 69 11.66 -10.11 -3.60
CA ALA A 69 11.47 -11.38 -4.30
C ALA A 69 11.01 -12.46 -3.31
N ARG A 70 10.38 -13.53 -3.81
CA ARG A 70 9.92 -14.63 -2.97
C ARG A 70 11.08 -15.31 -2.22
N ASP A 71 12.24 -15.36 -2.84
CA ASP A 71 13.45 -15.98 -2.28
C ASP A 71 14.11 -15.12 -1.19
N ASP A 72 13.77 -13.81 -1.12
CA ASP A 72 14.28 -12.92 -0.08
C ASP A 72 13.52 -13.10 1.24
N LEU A 73 12.23 -13.47 1.18
CA LEU A 73 11.38 -13.68 2.35
C LEU A 73 11.75 -14.95 3.13
N THR A 74 12.27 -15.97 2.45
CA THR A 74 12.71 -17.21 3.09
C THR A 74 13.99 -17.01 3.90
N LYS A 75 14.85 -16.06 3.53
CA LYS A 75 16.12 -15.81 4.22
C LYS A 75 15.99 -14.98 5.49
N SER A 76 15.00 -14.08 5.56
CA SER A 76 14.80 -13.22 6.73
C SER A 76 14.26 -13.94 7.97
N GLY A 77 13.60 -15.09 7.80
CA GLY A 77 13.07 -15.87 8.92
C GLY A 77 14.14 -16.70 9.64
N ASP A 78 15.17 -17.13 8.91
CA ASP A 78 16.22 -18.00 9.44
C ASP A 78 17.35 -17.21 10.16
N GLU A 79 17.44 -15.90 9.92
CA GLU A 79 18.46 -15.02 10.53
C GLU A 79 18.03 -14.42 11.88
N GLU A 80 16.73 -14.39 12.20
CA GLU A 80 16.21 -13.90 13.50
C GLU A 80 16.17 -15.00 14.60
N GLU A 81 16.41 -16.27 14.24
CA GLU A 81 16.40 -17.42 15.18
C GLU A 81 17.82 -17.87 15.62
N LYS A 82 18.86 -17.09 15.32
CA LYS A 82 20.25 -17.33 15.73
C LYS A 82 20.80 -16.28 16.70
#